data_AF-A0A969TYZ9-F1
#
_entry.id   AF-A0A969TYZ9-F1
#
_cell.length_a   1.000
_cell.length_b   1.000
_cell.length_c   1.000
_cell.angle_alpha   90.00
_cell.angle_beta   90.00
_cell.angle_gamma   90.00
#
_symmetry.space_group_name_H-M   'P 1'
#
loop_
_entity.id
_entity.type
_entity.pdbx_description
1 polymer ?
#
loop_
_entity_poly.entity_id
_entity_poly.type
_entity_poly.pdbx_seq_one_letter_code
_entity_poly.pdbx_strand_id
1 'polypeptide(L)' 'MSSHDLCYRKTPDVIFVQFKGDIEIKAGGRYQNDYIGIFKFENGLIKEYYEYFNPILVSKAFNVPI' A
#
# COMPACT_ATOMS: atom_id res chain seq x y z
N MET A 1 12.40 -13.06 -9.56
CA MET A 1 11.59 -11.84 -9.36
C MET A 1 10.16 -12.21 -9.74
N SER A 2 9.27 -12.45 -8.77
CA SER A 2 7.89 -12.88 -9.04
C SER A 2 7.04 -11.62 -9.27
N SER A 3 6.55 -11.47 -10.49
CA SER A 3 5.57 -10.48 -10.89
C SER A 3 4.32 -10.63 -10.02
N HIS A 4 4.11 -9.72 -9.08
CA HIS A 4 2.85 -9.61 -8.35
C HIS A 4 1.93 -8.70 -9.15
N ASP A 5 0.69 -9.14 -9.35
CA ASP A 5 -0.31 -8.55 -10.24
C ASP A 5 -0.61 -7.08 -9.91
N LEU A 6 0.11 -6.17 -10.56
CA LEU A 6 -0.16 -4.74 -10.52
C LEU A 6 -1.35 -4.44 -11.43
N CYS A 7 -2.55 -4.38 -10.85
CA CYS A 7 -3.72 -3.88 -11.58
C CYS A 7 -3.87 -2.38 -11.30
N TYR A 8 -3.87 -1.57 -12.35
CA TYR A 8 -4.12 -0.13 -12.23
C TYR A 8 -5.24 0.36 -13.16
N ARG A 9 -5.99 1.37 -12.70
CA ARG A 9 -7.00 2.08 -13.49
C ARG A 9 -6.64 3.56 -13.52
N LYS A 10 -6.66 4.16 -14.72
CA LYS A 10 -6.37 5.59 -14.94
C LYS A 10 -7.64 6.35 -15.29
N THR A 11 -7.96 7.40 -14.53
CA THR A 11 -8.67 8.59 -15.04
C THR A 11 -7.63 9.69 -15.28
N PRO A 12 -7.91 10.81 -15.98
CA PRO A 12 -6.88 11.74 -16.47
C PRO A 12 -5.79 12.07 -15.43
N ASP A 13 -6.21 12.25 -14.17
CA ASP A 13 -5.32 12.66 -13.07
C ASP A 13 -5.34 11.70 -11.87
N VAL A 14 -5.92 10.49 -11.96
CA VAL A 14 -5.96 9.54 -10.84
C VAL A 14 -5.51 8.16 -11.27
N ILE A 15 -4.59 7.58 -10.50
CA ILE A 15 -4.14 6.19 -10.64
C ILE A 15 -4.52 5.42 -9.39
N PHE A 16 -5.27 4.34 -9.57
CA PHE A 16 -5.53 3.33 -8.53
C PHE A 16 -4.56 2.18 -8.71
N VAL A 17 -3.97 1.67 -7.64
CA VAL A 17 -3.01 0.57 -7.68
C VAL A 17 -3.34 -0.44 -6.59
N GLN A 18 -3.41 -1.72 -6.92
CA GLN A 18 -3.36 -2.81 -5.94
C GLN A 18 -1.94 -3.38 -5.88
N PHE A 19 -1.41 -3.54 -4.68
CA PHE A 19 -0.09 -4.13 -4.46
C PHE A 19 0.00 -4.85 -3.12
N LYS A 20 0.97 -5.77 -3.01
CA LYS A 20 1.27 -6.50 -1.76
C LYS A 20 2.54 -5.94 -1.15
N GLY A 21 2.51 -5.68 0.16
CA GLY A 21 3.70 -5.36 0.93
C GLY A 21 4.17 -6.58 1.71
N ASP A 22 5.48 -6.77 1.73
CA ASP A 22 6.14 -7.85 2.44
C ASP A 22 7.40 -7.29 3.09
N ILE A 23 7.32 -7.06 4.40
CA ILE A 23 8.29 -6.27 5.16
C ILE A 23 8.81 -7.12 6.31
N GLU A 24 10.12 -7.30 6.37
CA GLU A 24 10.80 -7.83 7.54
C GLU A 24 10.98 -6.72 8.57
N ILE A 25 10.51 -6.94 9.81
CA ILE A 25 10.60 -5.93 10.87
C ILE A 25 11.94 -6.10 11.59
N LYS A 26 12.69 -5.00 11.72
CA LYS A 26 14.01 -5.00 12.38
C LYS A 26 13.98 -5.53 13.82
N ALA A 27 12.87 -5.31 14.54
CA ALA A 27 12.65 -5.82 15.90
C ALA A 27 12.27 -7.31 15.95
N GLY A 28 12.24 -7.99 14.80
CA GLY A 28 11.76 -9.37 14.64
C GLY A 28 10.32 -9.41 14.15
N GLY A 29 10.02 -10.44 13.35
CA GLY A 29 8.71 -10.65 12.74
C GLY A 29 8.63 -10.17 11.30
N ARG A 30 7.50 -10.49 10.67
CA ARG A 30 7.21 -10.17 9.26
C ARG A 30 5.84 -9.55 9.17
N TYR A 31 5.74 -8.41 8.51
CA TYR A 31 4.50 -7.70 8.24
C TYR A 31 4.15 -7.85 6.77
N GLN A 32 3.00 -8.46 6.51
CA GLN A 32 2.46 -8.62 5.18
C GLN A 32 1.06 -8.01 5.12
N ASN A 33 0.78 -7.25 4.05
CA ASN A 33 -0.53 -6.65 3.85
C ASN A 33 -0.82 -6.49 2.35
N ASP A 34 -2.12 -6.41 2.05
CA ASP A 34 -2.62 -6.04 0.74
C ASP A 34 -3.05 -4.58 0.79
N TYR A 35 -2.62 -3.80 -0.21
CA TYR A 35 -2.77 -2.35 -0.25
C TYR A 35 -3.56 -1.91 -1.46
N ILE A 36 -4.31 -0.82 -1.28
CA ILE A 36 -4.86 -0.02 -2.36
C ILE A 36 -4.24 1.38 -2.26
N GLY A 37 -3.42 1.75 -3.24
CA GLY A 37 -2.88 3.08 -3.40
C GLY A 37 -3.74 3.91 -4.36
N ILE A 38 -4.04 5.15 -3.99
CA ILE A 38 -4.69 6.13 -4.87
C ILE A 38 -3.75 7.32 -5.00
N PHE A 39 -3.26 7.56 -6.20
CA PHE A 39 -2.40 8.68 -6.54
C PHE A 39 -3.19 9.67 -7.37
N LYS A 40 -3.32 10.91 -6.90
CA LYS A 40 -3.89 12.02 -7.67
C LYS A 40 -2.79 12.95 -8.13
N PHE A 41 -2.86 13.39 -9.36
CA PHE A 41 -1.84 14.22 -10.01
C PHE A 41 -2.36 15.63 -10.29
N GLU A 42 -1.46 16.61 -10.26
CA GLU A 42 -1.70 17.97 -10.74
C GLU A 42 -0.41 18.45 -11.39
N ASN A 43 -0.50 18.95 -12.63
CA ASN A 43 0.66 19.37 -13.43
C ASN A 43 1.75 18.27 -13.57
N GLY A 44 1.33 17.00 -13.65
CA GLY A 44 2.22 15.85 -13.77
C GLY A 44 2.93 15.43 -12.49
N LEU A 45 2.66 16.09 -11.36
CA LEU A 45 3.21 15.76 -10.04
C LEU A 45 2.14 15.13 -9.14
N ILE A 46 2.54 14.29 -8.19
CA ILE A 46 1.61 13.74 -7.20
C ILE A 46 1.17 14.88 -6.27
N LYS A 47 -0.12 15.16 -6.27
CA LYS A 47 -0.76 16.14 -5.37
C LYS A 47 -1.26 15.48 -4.10
N GLU A 48 -1.88 14.30 -4.22
CA GLU A 48 -2.42 13.55 -3.07
C GLU A 48 -2.11 12.06 -3.21
N TYR A 49 -1.85 11.43 -2.07
CA TYR A 49 -1.67 9.98 -1.95
C TYR A 49 -2.53 9.46 -0.80
N TYR A 50 -3.34 8.45 -1.09
CA TYR A 50 -4.09 7.69 -0.10
C TYR A 50 -3.65 6.24 -0.14
N GLU A 51 -3.48 5.65 1.03
CA GLU A 51 -3.18 4.23 1.19
C GLU A 51 -4.24 3.60 2.08
N TYR A 52 -4.91 2.57 1.57
CA TYR A 52 -5.80 1.73 2.35
C TYR A 52 -5.16 0.37 2.54
N PHE A 53 -5.18 -0.11 3.77
CA PHE A 53 -4.62 -1.39 4.17
C PHE A 53 -5.40 -1.95 5.36
N ASN A 54 -5.18 -3.23 5.71
CA ASN A 54 -5.81 -3.81 6.90
C ASN A 54 -5.05 -3.41 8.18
N PRO A 55 -5.62 -2.58 9.08
CA PRO A 55 -4.93 -2.11 10.28
C PRO A 55 -4.73 -3.22 11.33
N ILE A 56 -5.53 -4.28 11.30
CA ILE A 56 -5.40 -5.42 12.22
C ILE A 56 -4.05 -6.12 11.99
N LEU A 57 -3.58 -6.18 10.75
CA LEU A 57 -2.29 -6.81 10.42
C LEU A 57 -1.11 -5.98 10.93
N VAL A 58 -1.23 -4.64 10.92
CA VAL A 58 -0.25 -3.75 11.56
C VAL A 58 -0.24 -3.98 13.06
N SER A 59 -1.41 -3.96 13.70
CA SER A 59 -1.53 -4.18 15.15
C SER A 59 -0.88 -5.49 15.58
N LYS A 60 -1.13 -6.59 14.87
CA LYS A 60 -0.49 -7.89 15.14
C LYS A 60 1.01 -7.89 14.93
N ALA A 61 1.49 -7.28 13.85
CA ALA A 61 2.90 -7.29 13.50
C ALA A 61 3.75 -6.40 14.42
N PHE A 62 3.18 -5.30 14.91
CA PHE A 62 3.85 -4.35 15.80
C PHE A 62 3.45 -4.50 17.28
N ASN A 63 2.58 -5.46 17.61
CA ASN A 63 2.05 -5.71 18.95
C ASN A 63 1.47 -4.45 19.62
N VAL A 64 0.66 -3.69 18.87
CA VAL A 64 -0.03 -2.49 19.36
C VAL A 64 -1.53 -2.74 19.52
N PRO A 65 -2.23 -2.13 20.50
CA PRO A 65 -3.68 -2.26 20.66
C PRO A 65 -4.47 -1.75 19.45
N ILE A 66 -5.72 -2.22 19.31
CA ILE A 66 -6.72 -1.77 18.32
C ILE A 66 -7.74 -0.89 19.03
#